data_AF-A0A9W7E5N6-F1
#
_entry.id   AF-A0A9W7E5N6-F1
#
_cell.length_a   1.000
_cell.length_b   1.000
_cell.length_c   1.000
_cell.angle_alpha   90.00
_cell.angle_beta   90.00
_cell.angle_gamma   90.00
#
_symmetry.space_group_name_H-M   'P 1'
#
loop_
_entity.id
_entity.type
_entity.pdbx_description
1 polymer ?
#
loop_
_entity_poly.entity_id
_entity_poly.type
_entity_poly.pdbx_seq_one_letter_code
_entity_poly.pdbx_strand_id
1 'polypeptide(L)'
;MLLDKKNKEGKMYFGTESEKELQLWLVALRQCNGQTEDVRESRSGARSLLDLEKRSELCALKNHRGETALHLLCEFAFNTGGGGSLAVEVALWLAENGPEWLNSTNTDGNSPLHLAIIYRYVDLAAALVRKGADMNLKNAQGKTPMDLIENGRDIEKICMVANIGASSRNPLLGPPNKVKGCTYLTILMEKISLSGAGNLECPFVRVNIYNNERQKVEDAQDISKFCHRNETCLWYTTQFHMQVMLENCQNCFVLLELCDESSKRGKVVTEVLAWTFLRLNEKNIDSGSHNLEALEPPVVLSLGENVKKEADELPVAKNGAFFSIDTYLSMKA
;
A
#
# COMPACT_ATOMS: atom_id res chain seq x y z
N MET A 1 19.31 -8.76 2.82
CA MET A 1 18.86 -7.53 3.50
C MET A 1 18.76 -6.42 2.46
N LEU A 2 17.55 -5.96 2.14
CA LEU A 2 17.29 -4.92 1.15
C LEU A 2 18.00 -3.62 1.57
N LEU A 3 19.14 -3.29 0.97
CA LEU A 3 19.88 -2.07 1.33
C LEU A 3 19.31 -0.86 0.58
N ASP A 4 18.79 0.07 1.37
CA ASP A 4 18.10 1.32 1.01
C ASP A 4 19.09 2.41 0.54
N LYS A 5 19.78 2.21 -0.59
CA LYS A 5 20.63 3.26 -1.18
C LYS A 5 19.99 3.82 -2.45
N LYS A 6 19.58 5.09 -2.35
CA LYS A 6 19.19 5.93 -3.47
C LYS A 6 20.42 6.66 -4.02
N ASN A 7 20.55 6.77 -5.34
CA ASN A 7 21.55 7.69 -5.91
C ASN A 7 21.07 9.15 -5.79
N LYS A 8 21.90 10.09 -6.24
CA LYS A 8 21.62 11.53 -6.21
C LYS A 8 20.39 11.96 -7.04
N GLU A 9 19.83 11.05 -7.84
CA GLU A 9 18.64 11.25 -8.67
C GLU A 9 17.39 10.59 -8.05
N GLY A 10 17.49 10.03 -6.83
CA GLY A 10 16.36 9.43 -6.13
C GLY A 10 16.02 8.00 -6.58
N LYS A 11 16.85 7.37 -7.42
CA LYS A 11 16.64 6.01 -7.92
C LYS A 11 17.14 4.95 -6.93
N MET A 12 16.30 3.95 -6.65
CA MET A 12 16.59 2.84 -5.74
C MET A 12 17.52 1.81 -6.38
N TYR A 13 18.54 1.35 -5.64
CA TYR A 13 19.41 0.24 -6.07
C TYR A 13 19.27 -0.93 -5.11
N PHE A 14 19.32 -2.15 -5.65
CA PHE A 14 19.34 -3.38 -4.87
C PHE A 14 20.75 -3.65 -4.32
N GLY A 15 20.83 -3.95 -3.03
CA GLY A 15 21.94 -4.72 -2.46
C GLY A 15 21.42 -6.13 -2.17
N THR A 16 21.91 -7.12 -2.89
CA THR A 16 21.65 -8.53 -2.57
C THR A 16 22.76 -9.06 -1.66
N GLU A 17 22.45 -10.06 -0.83
CA GLU A 17 23.49 -10.71 0.00
C GLU A 17 24.33 -11.69 -0.82
N SER A 18 23.82 -12.14 -1.97
CA SER A 18 24.56 -12.96 -2.92
C SER A 18 24.35 -12.54 -4.38
N GLU A 19 25.37 -12.76 -5.20
CA GLU A 19 25.34 -12.55 -6.66
C GLU A 19 24.24 -13.38 -7.36
N LYS A 20 23.88 -14.53 -6.76
CA LYS A 20 22.85 -15.45 -7.24
C LYS A 20 21.43 -14.84 -7.20
N GLU A 21 21.16 -14.00 -6.21
CA GLU A 21 19.88 -13.27 -6.06
C GLU A 21 19.76 -12.11 -7.04
N LEU A 22 20.86 -11.38 -7.29
CA LEU A 22 20.91 -10.33 -8.30
C LEU A 22 20.77 -10.93 -9.71
N GLN A 23 21.31 -12.14 -9.92
CA GLN A 23 21.15 -12.88 -11.16
C GLN A 23 19.69 -13.27 -11.43
N LEU A 24 18.91 -13.67 -10.42
CA LEU A 24 17.48 -14.00 -10.58
C LEU A 24 16.67 -12.84 -11.18
N TRP A 25 16.86 -11.63 -10.64
CA TRP A 25 16.24 -10.39 -11.15
C TRP A 25 16.64 -10.10 -12.61
N LEU A 26 17.95 -10.18 -12.89
CA LEU A 26 18.45 -9.96 -14.24
C LEU A 26 18.02 -11.05 -15.23
N VAL A 27 17.79 -12.30 -14.80
CA VAL A 27 17.40 -13.39 -15.72
C VAL A 27 16.00 -13.14 -16.31
N ALA A 28 15.01 -12.78 -15.49
CA ALA A 28 13.66 -12.52 -15.98
C ALA A 28 13.65 -11.36 -17.00
N LEU A 29 14.35 -10.25 -16.69
CA LEU A 29 14.49 -9.12 -17.62
C LEU A 29 15.32 -9.47 -18.87
N ARG A 30 16.38 -10.27 -18.75
CA ARG A 30 17.21 -10.74 -19.88
C ARG A 30 16.42 -11.62 -20.85
N GLN A 31 15.55 -12.49 -20.33
CA GLN A 31 14.72 -13.34 -21.16
C GLN A 31 13.60 -12.58 -21.89
N CYS A 32 13.07 -11.51 -21.29
CA CYS A 32 12.12 -10.62 -21.97
C CYS A 32 12.78 -9.79 -23.09
N ASN A 33 14.03 -9.34 -22.93
CA ASN A 33 14.69 -8.46 -23.90
C ASN A 33 15.30 -9.19 -25.11
N GLY A 34 15.46 -10.52 -25.06
CA GLY A 34 15.98 -11.32 -26.18
C GLY A 34 17.44 -11.05 -26.61
N GLN A 35 18.12 -10.08 -25.99
CA GLN A 35 19.53 -9.79 -26.25
C GLN A 35 20.43 -10.47 -25.20
N THR A 36 21.26 -11.40 -25.66
CA THR A 36 22.35 -12.01 -24.88
C THR A 36 23.65 -11.21 -24.94
N GLU A 37 23.73 -10.14 -25.74
CA GLU A 37 24.96 -9.36 -25.93
C GLU A 37 24.84 -7.94 -25.37
N ASP A 38 25.15 -7.78 -24.08
CA ASP A 38 25.97 -6.65 -23.61
C ASP A 38 26.56 -6.94 -22.21
N VAL A 39 27.16 -8.12 -22.08
CA VAL A 39 28.02 -8.45 -20.96
C VAL A 39 29.35 -8.92 -21.53
N ARG A 40 30.28 -7.98 -21.73
CA ARG A 40 31.70 -8.34 -21.87
C ARG A 40 32.30 -8.45 -20.48
N GLU A 41 32.90 -9.59 -20.18
CA GLU A 41 33.78 -9.74 -19.02
C GLU A 41 34.89 -8.69 -19.12
N SER A 42 34.88 -7.69 -18.23
CA SER A 42 36.08 -6.93 -17.93
C SER A 42 36.80 -7.65 -16.79
N ARG A 43 38.12 -7.83 -16.94
CA ARG A 43 39.04 -8.49 -15.99
C ARG A 43 39.15 -7.81 -14.61
N SER A 44 38.25 -6.88 -14.26
CA SER A 44 38.29 -6.08 -13.04
C SER A 44 36.95 -5.93 -12.29
N GLY A 45 36.01 -6.87 -12.41
CA GLY A 45 34.78 -6.87 -11.58
C GLY A 45 33.71 -5.88 -12.04
N ALA A 46 33.14 -6.10 -13.23
CA ALA A 46 32.07 -5.27 -13.77
C ALA A 46 30.71 -5.55 -13.08
N ARG A 47 30.17 -4.54 -12.38
CA ARG A 47 28.75 -4.49 -11.97
C ARG A 47 27.92 -3.90 -13.11
N SER A 48 26.87 -4.60 -13.55
CA SER A 48 25.94 -4.12 -14.58
C SER A 48 25.06 -2.99 -14.03
N LEU A 49 25.02 -1.84 -14.71
CA LEU A 49 24.03 -0.78 -14.45
C LEU A 49 22.83 -0.98 -15.36
N LEU A 50 21.67 -1.27 -14.77
CA LEU A 50 20.38 -1.16 -15.45
C LEU A 50 19.98 0.31 -15.46
N ASP A 51 19.62 0.85 -16.63
CA ASP A 51 19.15 2.22 -16.75
C ASP A 51 17.72 2.34 -16.19
N LEU A 52 17.62 2.77 -14.94
CA LEU A 52 16.36 2.93 -14.21
C LEU A 52 15.46 4.03 -14.79
N GLU A 53 15.93 4.89 -15.70
CA GLU A 53 15.06 5.82 -16.43
C GLU A 53 14.13 5.09 -17.39
N LYS A 54 14.55 3.95 -17.94
CA LYS A 54 13.76 3.10 -18.83
C LYS A 54 12.99 2.01 -18.09
N ARG A 55 12.83 2.14 -16.76
CA ARG A 55 12.22 1.10 -15.90
C ARG A 55 10.85 0.63 -16.37
N SER A 56 9.99 1.56 -16.81
CA SER A 56 8.64 1.25 -17.29
C SER A 56 8.68 0.48 -18.60
N GLU A 57 9.58 0.87 -19.51
CA GLU A 57 9.80 0.19 -20.79
C GLU A 57 10.35 -1.23 -20.59
N LEU A 58 11.33 -1.37 -19.68
CA LEU A 58 11.98 -2.66 -19.38
C LEU A 58 11.03 -3.68 -18.75
N CYS A 59 10.17 -3.22 -17.83
CA CYS A 59 9.21 -4.11 -17.18
C CYS A 59 7.99 -4.43 -18.09
N ALA A 60 7.74 -3.61 -19.11
CA ALA A 60 6.74 -3.86 -20.14
C ALA A 60 7.19 -4.84 -21.23
N LEU A 61 8.47 -5.23 -21.26
CA LEU A 61 8.99 -6.17 -22.26
C LEU A 61 8.31 -7.53 -22.15
N LYS A 62 8.07 -8.13 -23.31
CA LYS A 62 7.55 -9.49 -23.45
C LYS A 62 8.52 -10.32 -24.28
N ASN A 63 8.76 -11.55 -23.86
CA ASN A 63 9.52 -12.48 -24.68
C ASN A 63 8.67 -13.01 -25.86
N HIS A 64 9.23 -13.92 -26.66
CA HIS A 64 8.52 -14.54 -27.80
C HIS A 64 7.31 -15.41 -27.40
N ARG A 65 7.16 -15.77 -26.12
CA ARG A 65 5.96 -16.43 -25.56
C ARG A 65 4.96 -15.43 -25.00
N GLY A 66 5.17 -14.12 -25.20
CA GLY A 66 4.33 -13.07 -24.63
C GLY A 66 4.49 -12.89 -23.12
N GLU A 67 5.50 -13.50 -22.51
CA GLU A 67 5.69 -13.49 -21.06
C GLU A 67 6.39 -12.20 -20.62
N THR A 68 5.78 -11.52 -19.66
CA THR A 68 6.37 -10.38 -18.94
C THR A 68 7.30 -10.88 -17.82
N ALA A 69 8.07 -9.97 -17.22
CA ALA A 69 8.92 -10.29 -16.07
C ALA A 69 8.15 -10.97 -14.93
N LEU A 70 6.88 -10.60 -14.71
CA LEU A 70 6.00 -11.24 -13.71
C LEU A 70 5.69 -12.71 -14.04
N HIS A 71 5.52 -13.07 -15.31
CA HIS A 71 5.29 -14.46 -15.72
C HIS A 71 6.53 -15.31 -15.42
N LEU A 72 7.70 -14.82 -15.85
CA LEU A 72 8.97 -15.51 -15.68
C LEU A 72 9.33 -15.66 -14.21
N LEU A 73 9.01 -14.66 -13.38
CA LEU A 73 9.24 -14.73 -11.93
C LEU A 73 8.50 -15.91 -11.29
N CYS A 74 7.27 -16.19 -11.73
CA CYS A 74 6.49 -17.34 -11.27
C CYS A 74 7.19 -18.67 -11.65
N GLU A 75 7.74 -18.76 -12.86
CA GLU A 75 8.47 -19.94 -13.35
C GLU A 75 9.85 -20.11 -12.68
N PHE A 76 10.59 -19.03 -12.42
CA PHE A 76 11.94 -19.10 -11.83
C PHE A 76 11.93 -19.39 -10.35
N ALA A 77 10.97 -18.81 -9.62
CA ALA A 77 10.73 -19.19 -8.24
C ALA A 77 10.53 -20.72 -8.18
N PHE A 78 9.79 -21.25 -9.18
CA PHE A 78 9.63 -22.66 -9.60
C PHE A 78 10.81 -23.56 -9.23
N ASN A 79 11.81 -23.30 -10.05
CA ASN A 79 12.93 -24.16 -10.36
C ASN A 79 14.08 -23.98 -9.36
N THR A 80 14.10 -22.89 -8.58
CA THR A 80 15.21 -22.57 -7.69
C THR A 80 15.01 -23.05 -6.25
N GLY A 81 13.84 -23.61 -5.91
CA GLY A 81 13.60 -24.36 -4.66
C GLY A 81 13.73 -23.55 -3.35
N GLY A 82 13.99 -22.24 -3.41
CA GLY A 82 14.24 -21.41 -2.22
C GLY A 82 13.95 -19.92 -2.38
N GLY A 83 13.28 -19.49 -3.46
CA GLY A 83 13.11 -18.07 -3.79
C GLY A 83 11.80 -17.42 -3.35
N GLY A 84 10.94 -18.09 -2.58
CA GLY A 84 9.56 -17.65 -2.32
C GLY A 84 9.42 -16.21 -1.81
N SER A 85 10.21 -15.83 -0.78
CA SER A 85 10.16 -14.47 -0.21
C SER A 85 10.64 -13.41 -1.21
N LEU A 86 11.76 -13.67 -1.89
CA LEU A 86 12.33 -12.73 -2.86
C LEU A 86 11.42 -12.56 -4.09
N ALA A 87 10.78 -13.64 -4.55
CA ALA A 87 9.84 -13.59 -5.66
C ALA A 87 8.61 -12.75 -5.31
N VAL A 88 8.09 -12.85 -4.08
CA VAL A 88 6.99 -11.99 -3.61
C VAL A 88 7.43 -10.53 -3.59
N GLU A 89 8.60 -10.21 -3.03
CA GLU A 89 9.12 -8.83 -2.98
C GLU A 89 9.30 -8.21 -4.37
N VAL A 90 9.87 -8.96 -5.31
CA VAL A 90 10.08 -8.50 -6.69
C VAL A 90 8.74 -8.36 -7.42
N ALA A 91 7.78 -9.25 -7.19
CA ALA A 91 6.44 -9.15 -7.78
C ALA A 91 5.68 -7.92 -7.28
N LEU A 92 5.76 -7.63 -5.97
CA LEU A 92 5.17 -6.43 -5.38
C LEU A 92 5.77 -5.16 -5.98
N TRP A 93 7.10 -5.13 -6.17
CA TRP A 93 7.77 -4.00 -6.80
C TRP A 93 7.37 -3.81 -8.27
N LEU A 94 7.30 -4.89 -9.05
CA LEU A 94 6.87 -4.85 -10.45
C LEU A 94 5.43 -4.33 -10.57
N ALA A 95 4.54 -4.81 -9.70
CA ALA A 95 3.16 -4.35 -9.64
C ALA A 95 3.02 -2.87 -9.26
N GLU A 96 3.90 -2.36 -8.38
CA GLU A 96 3.93 -0.94 -8.01
C GLU A 96 4.44 -0.02 -9.14
N ASN A 97 5.29 -0.54 -10.03
CA ASN A 97 5.90 0.25 -11.11
C ASN A 97 5.22 0.06 -12.47
N GLY A 98 4.26 -0.87 -12.59
CA GLY A 98 3.43 -1.07 -13.78
C GLY A 98 2.26 -2.01 -13.49
N PRO A 99 1.17 -1.51 -12.88
CA PRO A 99 0.01 -2.31 -12.49
C PRO A 99 -0.68 -2.97 -13.70
N GLU A 100 -0.55 -2.42 -14.91
CA GLU A 100 -1.10 -2.98 -16.14
C GLU A 100 -0.52 -4.36 -16.50
N TRP A 101 0.62 -4.76 -15.93
CA TRP A 101 1.25 -6.06 -16.19
C TRP A 101 0.68 -7.19 -15.32
N LEU A 102 -0.08 -6.88 -14.27
CA LEU A 102 -0.72 -7.87 -13.40
C LEU A 102 -1.68 -8.79 -14.16
N ASN A 103 -2.31 -8.25 -15.21
CA ASN A 103 -3.33 -8.93 -16.01
C ASN A 103 -2.88 -9.18 -17.46
N SER A 104 -1.60 -8.94 -17.76
CA SER A 104 -1.04 -9.31 -19.06
C SER A 104 -1.08 -10.82 -19.22
N THR A 105 -1.37 -11.31 -20.42
CA THR A 105 -1.38 -12.75 -20.73
C THR A 105 -0.22 -13.14 -21.64
N ASN A 106 0.32 -14.33 -21.42
CA ASN A 106 1.24 -15.00 -22.34
C ASN A 106 0.50 -15.63 -23.53
N THR A 107 1.19 -16.36 -24.41
CA THR A 107 0.61 -17.02 -25.60
C THR A 107 -0.44 -18.07 -25.27
N ASP A 108 -0.41 -18.66 -24.08
CA ASP A 108 -1.42 -19.62 -23.61
C ASP A 108 -2.63 -18.93 -22.97
N GLY A 109 -2.66 -17.59 -23.00
CA GLY A 109 -3.66 -16.78 -22.30
C GLY A 109 -3.47 -16.76 -20.77
N ASN A 110 -2.42 -17.39 -20.24
CA ASN A 110 -2.16 -17.40 -18.80
C ASN A 110 -1.64 -16.04 -18.37
N SER A 111 -2.20 -15.50 -17.29
CA SER A 111 -1.68 -14.33 -16.58
C SER A 111 -0.64 -14.73 -15.52
N PRO A 112 0.10 -13.77 -14.92
CA PRO A 112 0.99 -14.08 -13.81
C PRO A 112 0.28 -14.82 -12.66
N LEU A 113 -0.99 -14.49 -12.39
CA LEU A 113 -1.78 -15.19 -11.37
C LEU A 113 -2.08 -16.64 -11.74
N HIS A 114 -2.34 -16.94 -13.02
CA HIS A 114 -2.48 -18.33 -13.48
C HIS A 114 -1.19 -19.12 -13.22
N LEU A 115 -0.03 -18.56 -13.60
CA LEU A 115 1.25 -19.23 -13.42
C LEU A 115 1.61 -19.40 -11.93
N ALA A 116 1.37 -18.38 -11.09
CA ALA A 116 1.57 -18.50 -9.65
C ALA A 116 0.78 -19.67 -9.04
N ILE A 117 -0.45 -19.90 -9.52
CA ILE A 117 -1.29 -21.02 -9.09
C ILE A 117 -0.80 -22.36 -9.66
N ILE A 118 -0.49 -22.43 -10.96
CA ILE A 118 0.03 -23.63 -11.62
C ILE A 118 1.30 -24.14 -10.91
N TYR A 119 2.20 -23.22 -10.55
CA TYR A 119 3.42 -23.53 -9.82
C TYR A 119 3.26 -23.66 -8.30
N ARG A 120 2.02 -23.60 -7.80
CA ARG A 120 1.64 -23.77 -6.38
C ARG A 120 2.27 -22.73 -5.44
N TYR A 121 2.41 -21.49 -5.90
CA TYR A 121 2.88 -20.36 -5.12
C TYR A 121 1.76 -19.51 -4.57
N VAL A 122 1.15 -20.06 -3.53
CA VAL A 122 0.02 -19.45 -2.82
C VAL A 122 0.36 -18.06 -2.27
N ASP A 123 1.56 -17.85 -1.74
CA ASP A 123 1.96 -16.54 -1.20
C ASP A 123 2.16 -15.49 -2.30
N LEU A 124 2.71 -15.88 -3.44
CA LEU A 124 2.84 -15.01 -4.61
C LEU A 124 1.48 -14.72 -5.25
N ALA A 125 0.62 -15.74 -5.37
CA ALA A 125 -0.75 -15.57 -5.86
C ALA A 125 -1.54 -14.61 -4.97
N ALA A 126 -1.44 -14.75 -3.64
CA ALA A 126 -2.05 -13.82 -2.69
C ALA A 126 -1.49 -12.39 -2.85
N ALA A 127 -0.18 -12.22 -3.02
CA ALA A 127 0.43 -10.92 -3.25
C ALA A 127 -0.03 -10.25 -4.55
N LEU A 128 -0.14 -11.02 -5.65
CA LEU A 128 -0.66 -10.54 -6.93
C LEU A 128 -2.13 -10.10 -6.80
N VAL A 129 -2.96 -10.87 -6.10
CA VAL A 129 -4.36 -10.52 -5.82
C VAL A 129 -4.46 -9.25 -4.97
N ARG A 130 -3.63 -9.08 -3.93
CA ARG A 130 -3.57 -7.82 -3.15
C ARG A 130 -3.28 -6.61 -4.02
N LYS A 131 -2.48 -6.78 -5.08
CA LYS A 131 -2.11 -5.71 -6.01
C LYS A 131 -3.15 -5.48 -7.10
N GLY A 132 -4.25 -6.24 -7.13
CA GLY A 132 -5.35 -6.07 -8.07
C GLY A 132 -5.29 -6.99 -9.30
N ALA A 133 -4.58 -8.12 -9.21
CA ALA A 133 -4.67 -9.15 -10.26
C ALA A 133 -6.09 -9.70 -10.38
N ASP A 134 -6.58 -9.81 -11.61
CA ASP A 134 -7.92 -10.27 -11.93
C ASP A 134 -8.03 -11.79 -11.76
N MET A 135 -8.83 -12.20 -10.78
CA MET A 135 -9.10 -13.60 -10.46
C MET A 135 -10.08 -14.27 -11.43
N ASN A 136 -10.74 -13.50 -12.30
CA ASN A 136 -11.76 -13.97 -13.24
C ASN A 136 -11.27 -14.00 -14.69
N LEU A 137 -10.04 -13.56 -14.93
CA LEU A 137 -9.45 -13.54 -16.26
C LEU A 137 -9.33 -14.96 -16.80
N LYS A 138 -9.86 -15.26 -17.98
CA LYS A 138 -9.80 -16.61 -18.55
C LYS A 138 -8.60 -16.78 -19.45
N ASN A 139 -7.87 -17.88 -19.29
CA ASN A 139 -6.82 -18.29 -20.21
C ASN A 139 -7.38 -18.89 -21.51
N ALA A 140 -6.50 -19.35 -22.42
CA ALA A 140 -6.91 -19.90 -23.71
C ALA A 140 -7.71 -21.21 -23.59
N GLN A 141 -7.64 -21.92 -22.45
CA GLN A 141 -8.48 -23.09 -22.17
C GLN A 141 -9.83 -22.69 -21.53
N GLY A 142 -10.12 -21.40 -21.40
CA GLY A 142 -11.36 -20.89 -20.80
C GLY A 142 -11.40 -21.00 -19.28
N LYS A 143 -10.28 -21.32 -18.63
CA LYS A 143 -10.17 -21.46 -17.17
C LYS A 143 -9.71 -20.15 -16.55
N THR A 144 -10.30 -19.79 -15.41
CA THR A 144 -9.79 -18.72 -14.53
C THR A 144 -8.60 -19.22 -13.71
N PRO A 145 -7.78 -18.33 -13.11
CA PRO A 145 -6.72 -18.75 -12.20
C PRO A 145 -7.28 -19.61 -11.07
N MET A 146 -8.47 -19.26 -10.54
CA MET A 146 -9.10 -19.98 -9.44
C MET A 146 -9.56 -21.39 -9.84
N ASP A 147 -9.99 -21.58 -11.09
CA ASP A 147 -10.34 -22.91 -11.64
C ASP A 147 -9.14 -23.88 -11.69
N LEU A 148 -7.91 -23.37 -11.58
CA LEU A 148 -6.68 -24.17 -11.60
C LEU A 148 -6.23 -24.62 -10.20
N ILE A 149 -6.88 -24.16 -9.13
CA ILE A 149 -6.52 -24.53 -7.76
C ILE A 149 -7.10 -25.90 -7.42
N GLU A 150 -6.24 -26.87 -7.10
CA GLU A 150 -6.66 -28.23 -6.74
C GLU A 150 -7.15 -28.35 -5.29
N ASN A 151 -6.68 -27.47 -4.39
CA ASN A 151 -6.92 -27.54 -2.95
C ASN A 151 -7.78 -26.36 -2.46
N GLY A 152 -8.96 -26.67 -1.91
CA GLY A 152 -9.89 -25.65 -1.41
C GLY A 152 -9.33 -24.70 -0.36
N ARG A 153 -8.32 -25.12 0.44
CA ARG A 153 -7.69 -24.22 1.42
C ARG A 153 -6.86 -23.11 0.78
N ASP A 154 -6.27 -23.38 -0.38
CA ASP A 154 -5.47 -22.39 -1.11
C ASP A 154 -6.40 -21.37 -1.79
N ILE A 155 -7.58 -21.81 -2.26
CA ILE A 155 -8.67 -20.95 -2.71
C ILE A 155 -9.07 -20.00 -1.58
N GLU A 156 -9.36 -20.52 -0.39
CA GLU A 156 -9.74 -19.71 0.77
C GLU A 156 -8.67 -18.67 1.12
N LYS A 157 -7.39 -19.07 1.15
CA LYS A 157 -6.28 -18.15 1.46
C LYS A 157 -6.15 -17.03 0.42
N ILE A 158 -6.26 -17.33 -0.87
CA ILE A 158 -6.15 -16.33 -1.95
C ILE A 158 -7.40 -15.43 -2.01
N CYS A 159 -8.61 -16.01 -1.93
CA CYS A 159 -9.86 -15.26 -1.95
C CYS A 159 -10.07 -14.38 -0.72
N MET A 160 -9.66 -14.84 0.48
CA MET A 160 -9.74 -13.99 1.67
C MET A 160 -8.96 -12.71 1.48
N VAL A 161 -7.77 -12.81 0.89
CA VAL A 161 -6.90 -11.67 0.62
C VAL A 161 -7.51 -10.71 -0.41
N ALA A 162 -8.32 -11.21 -1.37
CA ALA A 162 -9.09 -10.35 -2.27
C ALA A 162 -10.19 -9.53 -1.54
N ASN A 163 -10.72 -10.05 -0.44
CA ASN A 163 -11.77 -9.40 0.35
C ASN A 163 -11.21 -8.45 1.43
N ILE A 164 -9.91 -8.49 1.70
CA ILE A 164 -9.25 -7.54 2.60
C ILE A 164 -9.24 -6.17 1.90
N GLY A 165 -9.96 -5.20 2.47
CA GLY A 165 -9.97 -3.81 2.01
C GLY A 165 -10.89 -3.45 0.82
N ALA A 166 -11.67 -4.38 0.25
CA ALA A 166 -12.50 -4.11 -0.93
C ALA A 166 -14.02 -3.96 -0.65
N SER A 167 -14.55 -4.56 0.43
CA SER A 167 -16.00 -4.58 0.70
C SER A 167 -16.43 -3.95 2.03
N SER A 168 -15.50 -3.66 2.94
CA SER A 168 -15.78 -3.08 4.27
C SER A 168 -15.44 -1.59 4.40
N ARG A 169 -14.79 -0.99 3.40
CA ARG A 169 -14.18 0.34 3.53
C ARG A 169 -15.18 1.45 3.28
N ASN A 170 -15.07 2.51 4.09
CA ASN A 170 -15.82 3.72 3.85
C ASN A 170 -15.23 4.46 2.64
N PRO A 171 -16.03 4.85 1.65
CA PRO A 171 -15.54 5.48 0.44
C PRO A 171 -14.89 6.83 0.75
N LEU A 172 -13.76 7.11 0.11
CA LEU A 172 -13.17 8.44 0.12
C LEU A 172 -13.98 9.34 -0.83
N LEU A 173 -14.48 10.45 -0.32
CA LEU A 173 -15.34 11.36 -1.07
C LEU A 173 -14.52 12.48 -1.73
N GLY A 174 -14.99 12.94 -2.88
CA GLY A 174 -14.43 14.10 -3.55
C GLY A 174 -14.69 15.41 -2.80
N PRO A 175 -14.14 16.53 -3.28
CA PRO A 175 -14.43 17.85 -2.73
C PRO A 175 -15.94 18.12 -2.74
N PRO A 176 -16.53 18.66 -1.65
CA PRO A 176 -17.95 18.96 -1.60
C PRO A 176 -18.32 20.13 -2.54
N ASN A 177 -19.61 20.24 -2.86
CA ASN A 177 -20.15 21.42 -3.52
C ASN A 177 -20.07 22.62 -2.57
N LYS A 178 -19.16 23.56 -2.87
CA LYS A 178 -18.85 24.67 -1.97
C LYS A 178 -20.00 25.67 -1.89
N VAL A 179 -20.45 25.96 -0.67
CA VAL A 179 -21.38 27.07 -0.39
C VAL A 179 -20.60 28.38 -0.29
N LYS A 180 -21.16 29.45 -0.87
CA LYS A 180 -20.52 30.77 -0.88
C LYS A 180 -20.37 31.30 0.55
N GLY A 181 -19.16 31.74 0.89
CA GLY A 181 -18.83 32.27 2.21
C GLY A 181 -18.55 31.21 3.28
N CYS A 182 -18.57 29.93 2.93
CA CYS A 182 -18.24 28.82 3.83
C CYS A 182 -16.83 28.29 3.59
N THR A 183 -16.27 27.67 4.62
CA THR A 183 -14.91 27.15 4.64
C THR A 183 -14.92 25.63 4.73
N TYR A 184 -14.09 25.00 3.91
CA TYR A 184 -13.91 23.54 3.93
C TYR A 184 -12.45 23.19 4.20
N LEU A 185 -12.25 22.22 5.08
CA LEU A 185 -10.96 21.63 5.37
C LEU A 185 -10.67 20.49 4.39
N THR A 186 -9.47 20.50 3.82
CA THR A 186 -8.88 19.37 3.12
C THR A 186 -7.62 18.96 3.87
N ILE A 187 -7.44 17.66 4.07
CA ILE A 187 -6.24 17.09 4.70
C ILE A 187 -5.52 16.26 3.65
N LEU A 188 -4.30 16.64 3.31
CA LEU A 188 -3.38 15.78 2.57
C LEU A 188 -2.63 14.92 3.58
N MET A 189 -2.82 13.61 3.48
CA MET A 189 -2.02 12.66 4.26
C MET A 189 -0.66 12.51 3.57
N GLU A 190 0.44 12.79 4.27
CA GLU A 190 1.79 12.66 3.72
C GLU A 190 2.46 11.35 4.13
N LYS A 191 2.56 11.10 5.44
CA LYS A 191 3.17 9.88 5.95
C LYS A 191 2.72 9.54 7.37
N ILE A 192 2.82 8.27 7.72
CA ILE A 192 2.75 7.79 9.09
C ILE A 192 4.06 7.07 9.40
N SER A 193 4.81 7.60 10.35
CA SER A 193 5.98 6.92 10.90
C SER A 193 5.51 5.93 11.96
N LEU A 194 5.82 4.65 11.80
CA LEU A 194 5.50 3.58 12.74
C LEU A 194 6.48 2.41 12.55
N SER A 195 7.06 1.91 13.65
CA SER A 195 7.88 0.71 13.60
C SER A 195 7.05 -0.53 13.20
N GLY A 196 7.56 -1.30 12.24
CA GLY A 196 6.88 -2.46 11.69
C GLY A 196 5.82 -2.14 10.64
N ALA A 197 5.79 -0.91 10.10
CA ALA A 197 4.87 -0.51 9.03
C ALA A 197 4.94 -1.42 7.79
N GLY A 198 6.11 -2.01 7.51
CA GLY A 198 6.33 -2.93 6.39
C GLY A 198 5.60 -4.27 6.54
N ASN A 199 5.33 -4.67 7.80
CA ASN A 199 4.71 -5.94 8.15
C ASN A 199 3.17 -5.89 8.14
N LEU A 200 2.59 -4.71 7.95
CA LEU A 200 1.14 -4.54 7.92
C LEU A 200 0.53 -5.19 6.68
N GLU A 201 -0.59 -5.90 6.85
CA GLU A 201 -1.19 -6.67 5.78
C GLU A 201 -1.95 -5.77 4.80
N CYS A 202 -2.82 -4.91 5.32
CA CYS A 202 -3.62 -3.97 4.55
C CYS A 202 -3.93 -2.69 5.35
N PRO A 203 -2.93 -1.83 5.55
CA PRO A 203 -3.10 -0.63 6.36
C PRO A 203 -3.93 0.42 5.65
N PHE A 204 -4.75 1.15 6.41
CA PHE A 204 -5.51 2.31 5.95
C PHE A 204 -5.71 3.29 7.10
N VAL A 205 -6.01 4.55 6.77
CA VAL A 205 -6.34 5.57 7.78
C VAL A 205 -7.83 5.83 7.75
N ARG A 206 -8.51 5.55 8.85
CA ARG A 206 -9.91 5.94 9.04
C ARG A 206 -9.97 7.36 9.58
N VAL A 207 -10.73 8.20 8.89
CA VAL A 207 -10.96 9.58 9.28
C VAL A 207 -12.38 9.70 9.81
N ASN A 208 -12.50 10.14 11.05
CA ASN A 208 -13.77 10.45 11.70
C ASN A 208 -13.78 11.92 12.13
N ILE A 209 -14.95 12.54 12.13
CA ILE A 209 -15.13 13.91 12.65
C ILE A 209 -16.17 13.86 13.76
N TYR A 210 -15.80 14.40 14.91
CA TYR A 210 -16.65 14.46 16.09
C TYR A 210 -16.83 15.91 16.55
N ASN A 211 -18.02 16.21 17.08
CA ASN A 211 -18.28 17.46 17.80
C ASN A 211 -17.83 17.36 19.26
N ASN A 212 -17.95 18.46 20.01
CA ASN A 212 -17.66 18.51 21.46
C ASN A 212 -18.49 17.51 22.29
N GLU A 213 -19.66 17.12 21.82
CA GLU A 213 -20.54 16.15 22.47
C GLU A 213 -20.18 14.70 22.10
N ARG A 214 -19.07 14.50 21.37
CA ARG A 214 -18.56 13.20 20.91
C ARG A 214 -19.51 12.49 19.94
N GLN A 215 -20.36 13.26 19.27
CA GLN A 215 -21.23 12.76 18.21
C GLN A 215 -20.54 12.90 16.87
N LYS A 216 -20.69 11.88 16.03
CA LYS A 216 -20.14 11.86 14.68
C LYS A 216 -20.86 12.91 13.82
N VAL A 217 -20.09 13.76 13.15
CA VAL A 217 -20.60 14.90 12.39
C VAL A 217 -20.91 14.55 10.94
N GLU A 218 -20.13 13.65 10.36
CA GLU A 218 -20.32 13.12 9.01
C GLU A 218 -19.88 11.65 8.95
N ASP A 219 -20.23 10.93 7.89
CA ASP A 219 -19.78 9.55 7.71
C ASP A 219 -18.25 9.44 7.65
N ALA A 220 -17.74 8.28 8.09
CA ALA A 220 -16.31 8.06 8.11
C ALA A 220 -15.81 7.93 6.67
N GLN A 221 -14.55 8.24 6.43
CA GLN A 221 -13.91 7.99 5.14
C GLN A 221 -12.59 7.28 5.38
N ASP A 222 -12.27 6.26 4.58
CA ASP A 222 -11.07 5.44 4.75
C ASP A 222 -10.03 5.77 3.65
N ILE A 223 -8.91 6.39 4.05
CA ILE A 223 -7.75 6.63 3.18
C ILE A 223 -6.96 5.33 3.04
N SER A 224 -7.25 4.59 1.97
CA SER A 224 -6.65 3.25 1.77
C SER A 224 -5.49 3.22 0.79
N LYS A 225 -5.40 4.24 -0.08
CA LYS A 225 -4.36 4.31 -1.11
C LYS A 225 -3.13 5.02 -0.55
N PHE A 226 -2.06 4.27 -0.36
CA PHE A 226 -0.72 4.78 -0.05
C PHE A 226 0.21 4.54 -1.25
N CYS A 227 1.18 5.43 -1.47
CA CYS A 227 2.08 5.35 -2.62
C CYS A 227 3.31 4.48 -2.34
N HIS A 228 3.70 4.34 -1.08
CA HIS A 228 4.87 3.57 -0.70
C HIS A 228 4.80 3.12 0.78
N ARG A 229 5.48 2.02 1.13
CA ARG A 229 5.66 1.54 2.50
C ARG A 229 7.05 0.94 2.70
N ASN A 230 7.60 1.06 3.91
CA ASN A 230 8.80 0.34 4.36
C ASN A 230 8.66 -0.05 5.84
N GLU A 231 9.71 -0.60 6.46
CA GLU A 231 9.70 -1.05 7.86
C GLU A 231 9.31 0.02 8.90
N THR A 232 9.45 1.31 8.58
CA THR A 232 9.28 2.39 9.55
C THR A 232 8.25 3.43 9.16
N CYS A 233 7.69 3.37 7.95
CA CYS A 233 6.84 4.42 7.40
C CYS A 233 5.83 3.89 6.37
N LEU A 234 4.65 4.52 6.36
CA LEU A 234 3.65 4.46 5.28
C LEU A 234 3.55 5.86 4.65
N TRP A 235 3.66 5.98 3.33
CA TRP A 235 3.55 7.27 2.62
C TRP A 235 2.27 7.36 1.83
N TYR A 236 1.59 8.49 1.99
CA TYR A 236 0.34 8.80 1.34
C TYR A 236 0.51 10.02 0.43
N THR A 237 -0.37 10.13 -0.55
CA THR A 237 -0.50 11.32 -1.42
C THR A 237 -1.98 11.68 -1.60
N THR A 238 -2.80 11.17 -0.69
CA THR A 238 -4.26 11.13 -0.82
C THR A 238 -4.85 12.26 0.01
N GLN A 239 -5.79 12.98 -0.59
CA GLN A 239 -6.51 14.05 0.06
C GLN A 239 -7.83 13.54 0.62
N PHE A 240 -8.07 13.83 1.89
CA PHE A 240 -9.37 13.74 2.53
C PHE A 240 -10.06 15.09 2.41
N HIS A 241 -11.33 15.07 2.00
CA HIS A 241 -12.16 16.26 1.93
C HIS A 241 -13.28 16.16 2.96
N MET A 242 -13.27 17.08 3.91
CA MET A 242 -14.37 17.24 4.84
C MET A 242 -15.63 17.69 4.07
N GLN A 243 -16.76 17.06 4.34
CA GLN A 243 -18.01 17.34 3.63
C GLN A 243 -18.85 18.41 4.33
N VAL A 244 -18.73 18.51 5.65
CA VAL A 244 -19.37 19.56 6.45
C VAL A 244 -18.52 20.83 6.48
N MET A 245 -19.18 21.97 6.39
CA MET A 245 -18.53 23.28 6.49
C MET A 245 -18.05 23.58 7.91
N LEU A 246 -16.88 24.20 8.05
CA LEU A 246 -16.28 24.50 9.35
C LEU A 246 -17.18 25.38 10.24
N GLU A 247 -18.00 26.24 9.62
CA GLU A 247 -18.97 27.10 10.31
C GLU A 247 -20.03 26.30 11.06
N ASN A 248 -20.35 25.09 10.59
CA ASN A 248 -21.25 24.15 11.28
C ASN A 248 -20.51 23.24 12.27
N CYS A 249 -19.18 23.34 12.34
CA CYS A 249 -18.31 22.48 13.11
C CYS A 249 -17.54 23.25 14.20
N GLN A 250 -18.24 24.13 14.92
CA GLN A 250 -17.62 24.86 16.03
C GLN A 250 -17.09 23.89 17.09
N ASN A 251 -15.77 23.91 17.30
CA ASN A 251 -15.03 23.06 18.24
C ASN A 251 -15.10 21.54 17.94
N CYS A 252 -15.14 21.15 16.66
CA CYS A 252 -15.00 19.74 16.31
C CYS A 252 -13.55 19.26 16.46
N PHE A 253 -13.32 17.96 16.32
CA PHE A 253 -11.99 17.41 16.12
C PHE A 253 -12.02 16.32 15.06
N VAL A 254 -10.96 16.28 14.26
CA VAL A 254 -10.70 15.19 13.32
C VAL A 254 -9.94 14.13 14.06
N LEU A 255 -10.44 12.90 14.05
CA LEU A 255 -9.78 11.72 14.55
C LEU A 255 -9.21 10.95 13.35
N LEU A 256 -7.92 10.64 13.41
CA LEU A 256 -7.21 9.83 12.44
C LEU A 256 -6.83 8.51 13.12
N GLU A 257 -7.33 7.39 12.62
CA GLU A 257 -7.03 6.05 13.13
C GLU A 257 -6.25 5.28 12.07
N LEU A 258 -5.00 4.90 12.37
CA LEU A 258 -4.28 3.92 11.55
C LEU A 258 -4.83 2.53 11.90
N CYS A 259 -5.47 1.91 10.92
CA CYS A 259 -6.00 0.57 11.01
C CYS A 259 -5.20 -0.39 10.13
N ASP A 260 -5.17 -1.67 10.51
CA ASP A 260 -4.73 -2.76 9.64
C ASP A 260 -5.84 -3.81 9.56
N GLU A 261 -6.24 -4.16 8.34
CA GLU A 261 -7.11 -5.30 8.08
C GLU A 261 -6.25 -6.51 7.77
N SER A 262 -6.34 -7.53 8.63
CA SER A 262 -5.58 -8.77 8.49
C SER A 262 -6.47 -9.99 8.56
N SER A 263 -6.03 -11.10 7.98
CA SER A 263 -6.72 -12.39 8.09
C SER A 263 -6.24 -13.14 9.34
N LYS A 264 -7.11 -13.26 10.35
CA LYS A 264 -6.84 -14.04 11.56
C LYS A 264 -7.83 -15.19 11.68
N ARG A 265 -7.33 -16.43 11.67
CA ARG A 265 -8.12 -17.68 11.78
C ARG A 265 -9.29 -17.74 10.77
N GLY A 266 -9.07 -17.28 9.55
CA GLY A 266 -10.08 -17.31 8.49
C GLY A 266 -11.17 -16.24 8.59
N LYS A 267 -10.96 -15.20 9.40
CA LYS A 267 -11.83 -14.02 9.46
C LYS A 267 -11.00 -12.77 9.19
N VAL A 268 -11.55 -11.84 8.42
CA VAL A 268 -10.99 -10.50 8.28
C VAL A 268 -11.26 -9.76 9.59
N VAL A 269 -10.19 -9.28 10.22
CA VAL A 269 -10.24 -8.51 11.46
C VAL A 269 -9.58 -7.16 11.21
N THR A 270 -10.26 -6.09 11.61
CA THR A 270 -9.72 -4.73 11.59
C THR A 270 -9.21 -4.38 12.99
N GLU A 271 -7.93 -4.02 13.11
CA GLU A 271 -7.34 -3.57 14.36
C GLU A 271 -6.87 -2.12 14.23
N VAL A 272 -7.15 -1.29 15.25
CA VAL A 272 -6.59 0.07 15.36
C VAL A 272 -5.20 -0.07 15.96
N LEU A 273 -4.18 0.38 15.23
CA LEU A 273 -2.78 0.27 15.63
C LEU A 273 -2.26 1.51 16.33
N ALA A 274 -2.74 2.68 15.89
CA ALA A 274 -2.36 3.98 16.38
C ALA A 274 -3.45 4.98 16.02
N TRP A 275 -3.55 6.06 16.78
CA TRP A 275 -4.49 7.13 16.44
C TRP A 275 -3.92 8.49 16.81
N THR A 276 -4.47 9.54 16.22
CA THR A 276 -4.17 10.92 16.60
C THR A 276 -5.39 11.80 16.35
N PHE A 277 -5.37 13.04 16.79
CA PHE A 277 -6.47 13.96 16.57
C PHE A 277 -5.99 15.38 16.26
N LEU A 278 -6.79 16.10 15.49
CA LEU A 278 -6.60 17.51 15.18
C LEU A 278 -7.84 18.28 15.64
N ARG A 279 -7.67 19.20 16.60
CA ARG A 279 -8.78 20.03 17.08
C ARG A 279 -9.08 21.15 16.09
N LEU A 280 -10.36 21.28 15.74
CA LEU A 280 -10.87 22.24 14.77
C LEU A 280 -11.48 23.45 15.49
N ASN A 281 -10.73 24.55 15.58
CA ASN A 281 -11.21 25.82 16.14
C ASN A 281 -10.99 26.97 15.14
N GLU A 282 -11.94 27.90 15.03
CA GLU A 282 -11.88 29.09 14.13
C GLU A 282 -10.60 29.94 14.30
N LYS A 283 -9.93 29.85 15.45
CA LYS A 283 -8.70 30.60 15.75
C LYS A 283 -7.41 29.84 15.44
N ASN A 284 -7.47 28.51 15.32
CA ASN A 284 -6.29 27.64 15.33
C ASN A 284 -6.13 26.76 14.09
N ILE A 285 -7.15 26.61 13.24
CA ILE A 285 -6.93 25.93 11.95
C ILE A 285 -6.35 26.95 10.98
N ASP A 286 -5.08 26.79 10.67
CA ASP A 286 -4.41 27.40 9.55
C ASP A 286 -4.17 26.36 8.44
N SER A 287 -3.83 26.85 7.25
CA SER A 287 -3.27 25.94 6.24
C SER A 287 -1.79 25.77 6.55
N GLY A 288 -1.35 24.52 6.69
CA GLY A 288 0.02 24.24 7.08
C GLY A 288 0.28 22.76 7.34
N SER A 289 1.55 22.45 7.57
CA SER A 289 2.06 21.11 7.85
C SER A 289 2.04 20.83 9.35
N HIS A 290 1.49 19.69 9.72
CA HIS A 290 1.35 19.23 11.10
C HIS A 290 2.02 17.87 11.26
N ASN A 291 2.86 17.74 12.29
CA ASN A 291 3.41 16.46 12.72
C ASN A 291 2.77 16.10 14.06
N LEU A 292 1.74 15.26 14.00
CA LEU A 292 0.93 14.89 15.14
C LEU A 292 1.49 13.62 15.78
N GLU A 293 1.67 13.63 17.11
CA GLU A 293 2.08 12.45 17.86
C GLU A 293 0.99 11.37 17.77
N ALA A 294 1.41 10.13 17.55
CA ALA A 294 0.52 8.99 17.56
C ALA A 294 0.31 8.49 18.99
N LEU A 295 -0.90 8.04 19.27
CA LEU A 295 -1.35 7.52 20.56
C LEU A 295 -1.65 6.02 20.44
N GLU A 296 -1.46 5.29 21.54
CA GLU A 296 -1.77 3.88 21.64
C GLU A 296 -3.29 3.66 21.71
N PRO A 297 -3.81 2.59 21.08
CA PRO A 297 -5.21 2.18 21.26
C PRO A 297 -5.47 1.72 22.71
N PRO A 298 -6.74 1.76 23.17
CA PRO A 298 -7.94 2.15 22.43
C PRO A 298 -8.07 3.67 22.27
N VAL A 299 -8.93 4.09 21.33
CA VAL A 299 -9.26 5.52 21.16
C VAL A 299 -10.02 6.01 22.39
N VAL A 300 -9.55 7.11 22.98
CA VAL A 300 -10.16 7.74 24.16
C VAL A 300 -10.63 9.14 23.78
N LEU A 301 -11.95 9.37 23.77
CA LEU A 301 -12.55 10.65 23.38
C LEU A 301 -12.77 11.62 24.57
N SER A 302 -12.24 11.30 25.76
CA SER A 302 -12.44 12.05 27.01
C SER A 302 -11.46 13.23 27.20
N LEU A 303 -11.22 14.04 26.17
CA LEU A 303 -10.32 15.20 26.29
C LEU A 303 -11.12 16.50 26.54
N GLY A 304 -11.57 16.68 27.79
CA GLY A 304 -12.24 17.90 28.27
C GLY A 304 -11.38 18.71 29.26
N GLU A 305 -11.59 20.03 29.33
CA GLU A 305 -10.82 21.02 30.12
C GLU A 305 -10.86 20.84 31.67
N ASN A 306 -11.46 19.76 32.18
CA ASN A 306 -11.55 19.45 33.62
C ASN A 306 -10.84 18.14 33.98
N VAL A 307 -9.54 18.06 33.72
CA VAL A 307 -8.66 16.89 34.00
C VAL A 307 -8.27 16.79 35.48
N LYS A 308 -9.21 16.92 36.42
CA LYS A 308 -8.92 16.78 37.87
C LYS A 308 -9.59 15.58 38.55
N LYS A 309 -10.23 14.66 37.81
CA LYS A 309 -10.84 13.47 38.42
C LYS A 309 -10.59 12.11 37.75
N GLU A 310 -9.95 12.04 36.58
CA GLU A 310 -9.65 10.77 35.90
C GLU A 310 -8.17 10.73 35.53
N ALA A 311 -7.32 10.41 36.49
CA ALA A 311 -5.87 10.33 36.29
C ALA A 311 -5.42 9.01 35.60
N ASP A 312 -6.34 8.07 35.38
CA ASP A 312 -6.04 6.71 34.87
C ASP A 312 -6.35 6.52 33.37
N GLU A 313 -6.85 7.52 32.65
CA GLU A 313 -7.28 7.39 31.24
C GLU A 313 -6.65 8.41 30.28
N LEU A 314 -5.49 8.98 30.63
CA LEU A 314 -4.76 9.80 29.65
C LEU A 314 -4.18 8.89 28.55
N PRO A 315 -4.39 9.23 27.27
CA PRO A 315 -3.89 8.41 26.19
C PRO A 315 -2.37 8.38 26.19
N VAL A 316 -1.82 7.18 25.99
CA VAL A 316 -0.37 6.94 26.03
C VAL A 316 0.22 7.19 24.65
N ALA A 317 1.32 7.94 24.58
CA ALA A 317 2.05 8.14 23.33
C ALA A 317 2.60 6.81 22.80
N LYS A 318 2.39 6.56 21.51
CA LYS A 318 2.98 5.43 20.80
C LYS A 318 4.41 5.78 20.43
N ASN A 319 5.36 5.16 21.12
CA ASN A 319 6.78 5.53 21.05
C ASN A 319 7.30 5.67 19.61
N GLY A 320 7.71 6.90 19.27
CA GLY A 320 8.35 7.23 17.99
C GLY A 320 7.41 7.22 16.78
N ALA A 321 6.09 7.12 16.98
CA ALA A 321 5.11 7.12 15.90
C ALA A 321 4.45 8.49 15.71
N PHE A 322 4.30 8.91 14.46
CA PHE A 322 3.80 10.25 14.10
C PHE A 322 2.98 10.21 12.82
N PHE A 323 1.96 11.05 12.74
CA PHE A 323 1.19 11.35 11.53
C PHE A 323 1.64 12.71 10.99
N SER A 324 2.20 12.72 9.78
CA SER A 324 2.53 13.95 9.05
C SER A 324 1.41 14.25 8.07
N ILE A 325 0.73 15.38 8.27
CA ILE A 325 -0.38 15.83 7.43
C ILE A 325 -0.20 17.27 7.02
N ASP A 326 -0.74 17.63 5.87
CA ASP A 326 -0.93 19.01 5.45
C ASP A 326 -2.41 19.35 5.47
N THR A 327 -2.73 20.54 5.99
CA THR A 327 -4.10 21.07 6.03
C THR A 327 -4.24 22.22 5.04
N TYR A 328 -5.35 22.23 4.33
CA TYR A 328 -5.70 23.27 3.36
C TYR A 328 -7.11 23.77 3.63
N LEU A 329 -7.22 25.07 3.88
CA LEU A 329 -8.50 25.75 4.03
C LEU A 329 -8.88 26.39 2.71
N SER A 330 -9.89 25.84 2.05
CA SER A 330 -10.42 26.49 0.86
C SER A 330 -11.51 27.48 1.27
N MET A 331 -11.14 28.77 1.31
CA MET A 331 -12.08 29.90 1.40
C MET A 331 -12.04 30.73 0.12
N LYS A 332 -13.22 31.25 -0.26
CA LYS A 332 -13.51 32.28 -1.27
C LYS A 332 -13.59 31.84 -2.74
N ALA A 333 -14.83 31.74 -3.22
CA ALA A 333 -15.29 32.49 -4.39
C ALA A 333 -16.35 33.51 -3.93
#